data_AF-A0A0X8HBC2-F1
#
_entry.id   AF-A0A0X8HBC2-F1
#
_cell.length_a   1.000
_cell.length_b   1.000
_cell.length_c   1.000
_cell.angle_alpha   90.00
_cell.angle_beta   90.00
_cell.angle_gamma   90.00
#
_symmetry.space_group_name_H-M   'P 1'
#
loop_
_entity.id
_entity.type
_entity.pdbx_description
1 polymer ?
#
loop_
_entity_poly.entity_id
_entity_poly.type
_entity_poly.pdbx_seq_one_letter_code
_entity_poly.pdbx_strand_id
1 'polypeptide(L)'
;MTAPRESVGLGAAVSLPAARWWRARGWQPWGVSLLLVVLLMVALTQGYRALQDRSDAPLFRVVVSGETLILDADTHAAFGRELAELTQAAHPRLLQEMQLWIDERVDASFAPLEAAVPAYLDWYFSLRGSYHRLGVAIVGDLDKWLEAQLTERLIEESGFASALAELQADFPTQLALTHQVLVEDIGRTLHARFADRQAAGTSDSADAIHTIDLDLTLSQAFQGQWDTARWGTAGAGAVVGFVTSRVLVQRLASGAAARGARVVAGRVVARLGVHGARSLAAGGTAAVATAPTGPGALLTGAAVALAGFAGTEYALLKAEEALYRAEMAAELEAEVTRAKAEVKGMLESGTTGSATVLEQQLEVATRRAEASGGVSERYRIVGGDG
;
A
#
# COMPACT_ATOMS: atom_id res chain seq x y z
N MET A 1 30.59 68.49 15.98
CA MET A 1 30.13 68.72 17.37
C MET A 1 31.07 67.94 18.29
N THR A 2 32.23 68.51 18.59
CA THR A 2 32.53 69.37 19.77
C THR A 2 32.58 68.58 21.07
N ALA A 3 33.82 68.33 21.51
CA ALA A 3 34.26 67.81 22.82
C ALA A 3 33.88 68.75 23.99
N PRO A 4 34.15 68.44 25.28
CA PRO A 4 35.51 68.32 25.88
C PRO A 4 35.64 67.09 26.83
N ARG A 5 36.80 66.52 27.18
CA ARG A 5 38.18 66.96 27.51
C ARG A 5 38.27 67.73 28.84
N GLU A 6 38.43 66.99 29.94
CA GLU A 6 39.14 67.49 31.12
C GLU A 6 40.24 66.52 31.54
N SER A 7 41.40 67.14 31.78
CA SER A 7 42.66 66.58 32.22
C SER A 7 43.14 67.43 33.38
N VAL A 8 44.06 66.86 34.17
CA VAL A 8 45.02 67.50 35.08
C VAL A 8 44.71 67.33 36.57
N GLY A 9 45.67 66.72 37.26
CA GLY A 9 45.78 66.65 38.71
C GLY A 9 47.09 65.98 39.14
N LEU A 10 48.23 66.55 38.74
CA LEU A 10 49.55 66.30 39.35
C LEU A 10 49.52 66.72 40.82
N GLY A 11 49.98 65.86 41.74
CA GLY A 11 50.08 66.23 43.15
C GLY A 11 50.86 65.25 44.03
N ALA A 12 52.09 65.66 44.34
CA ALA A 12 52.85 65.39 45.56
C ALA A 12 53.41 63.97 45.81
N ALA A 13 54.72 63.87 45.59
CA ALA A 13 55.61 62.97 46.28
C ALA A 13 55.66 63.31 47.79
N VAL A 14 55.36 62.32 48.64
CA VAL A 14 55.67 62.35 50.08
C VAL A 14 56.48 61.09 50.40
N SER A 15 57.76 61.29 50.67
CA SER A 15 58.72 60.31 51.15
C SER A 15 58.81 60.38 52.68
N LEU A 16 58.44 59.30 53.39
CA LEU A 16 58.77 59.03 54.80
C LEU A 16 58.63 57.50 55.05
N PRO A 17 59.13 56.92 56.16
CA PRO A 17 60.52 56.54 56.40
C PRO A 17 60.68 55.01 56.49
N ALA A 18 61.93 54.56 56.33
CA ALA A 18 62.34 53.21 56.70
C ALA A 18 62.17 52.98 58.21
N ALA A 19 61.37 51.99 58.60
CA ALA A 19 61.48 51.37 59.92
C ALA A 19 60.77 50.01 60.01
N ARG A 20 61.56 49.04 60.49
CA ARG A 20 61.17 47.85 61.27
C ARG A 20 60.47 46.72 60.53
N TRP A 21 61.33 45.78 60.18
CA TRP A 21 61.09 44.35 60.04
C TRP A 21 60.20 43.82 61.17
N TRP A 22 58.92 43.61 60.87
CA TRP A 22 58.06 42.76 61.68
C TRP A 22 58.25 41.32 61.24
N ARG A 23 58.68 40.49 62.18
CA ARG A 23 58.87 39.06 62.05
C ARG A 23 57.61 38.42 61.48
N ALA A 24 57.75 37.75 60.34
CA ALA A 24 56.79 36.80 59.82
C ALA A 24 56.55 35.70 60.87
N ARG A 25 55.45 35.81 61.61
CA ARG A 25 55.03 34.80 62.58
C ARG A 25 53.50 34.72 62.56
N GLY A 26 52.99 33.73 61.82
CA GLY A 26 51.66 33.15 62.06
C GLY A 26 50.48 33.65 61.21
N TRP A 27 50.61 33.79 59.89
CA TRP A 27 49.46 33.99 58.97
C TRP A 27 49.06 32.75 58.15
N GLN A 28 49.68 31.58 58.41
CA GLN A 28 49.32 30.34 57.71
C GLN A 28 47.99 29.67 58.09
N PRO A 29 47.38 29.81 59.29
CA PRO A 29 46.13 29.06 59.57
C PRO A 29 44.90 29.64 58.85
N TRP A 30 44.91 30.94 58.54
CA TRP A 30 43.76 31.60 57.88
C TRP A 30 43.67 31.24 56.40
N GLY A 31 44.80 31.09 55.70
CA GLY A 31 44.82 30.70 54.29
C GLY A 31 44.26 29.30 54.05
N VAL A 32 44.55 28.35 54.94
CA VAL A 32 44.03 26.97 54.86
C VAL A 32 42.52 26.96 55.14
N SER A 33 42.06 27.71 56.15
CA SER A 33 40.63 27.83 56.44
C SER A 33 39.85 28.48 55.29
N LEU A 34 40.41 29.50 54.65
CA LEU A 34 39.76 30.19 53.53
C LEU A 34 39.68 29.28 52.28
N LEU A 35 40.74 28.52 52.01
CA LEU A 35 40.75 27.54 50.91
C LEU A 35 39.73 26.42 51.14
N LEU A 36 39.58 25.94 52.38
CA LEU A 36 38.58 24.93 52.74
C LEU A 36 37.15 25.45 52.57
N VAL A 37 36.88 26.70 52.97
CA VAL A 37 35.56 27.34 52.77
C VAL A 37 35.24 27.53 51.29
N VAL A 38 36.21 27.96 50.48
CA VAL A 38 36.03 28.09 49.02
C VAL A 38 35.76 26.73 48.39
N LEU A 39 36.48 25.69 48.78
CA LEU A 39 36.28 24.33 48.25
C LEU A 39 34.91 23.76 48.65
N LEU A 40 34.46 24.02 49.88
CA LEU A 40 33.12 23.66 50.34
C LEU A 40 32.04 24.39 49.54
N MET A 41 32.18 25.71 49.32
CA MET A 41 31.23 26.47 48.50
C MET A 41 31.17 25.96 47.06
N VAL A 42 32.31 25.64 46.45
CA VAL A 42 32.35 25.06 45.09
C VAL A 42 31.65 23.71 45.08
N ALA A 43 31.91 22.82 46.05
CA ALA A 43 31.23 21.53 46.16
C ALA A 43 29.72 21.68 46.37
N LEU A 44 29.29 22.64 47.20
CA LEU A 44 27.87 22.93 47.42
C LEU A 44 27.20 23.50 46.17
N THR A 45 27.89 24.35 45.42
CA THR A 45 27.36 24.96 44.19
C THR A 45 27.27 23.94 43.08
N GLN A 46 28.27 23.05 42.96
CA GLN A 46 28.26 21.91 42.05
C GLN A 46 27.14 20.92 42.43
N GLY A 47 27.01 20.60 43.72
CA GLY A 47 25.94 19.74 44.21
C GLY A 47 24.55 20.35 44.00
N TYR A 48 24.40 21.66 44.22
CA TYR A 48 23.17 22.39 43.97
C TYR A 48 22.81 22.42 42.48
N ARG A 49 23.76 22.70 41.59
CA ARG A 49 23.53 22.63 40.14
C ARG A 49 23.17 21.21 39.69
N ALA A 50 23.87 20.19 40.18
CA ALA A 50 23.56 18.81 39.86
C ALA A 50 22.19 18.37 40.41
N LEU A 51 21.75 18.92 41.54
CA LEU A 51 20.39 18.70 42.06
C LEU A 51 19.34 19.49 41.26
N GLN A 52 19.67 20.72 40.86
CA GLN A 52 18.76 21.61 40.13
C GLN A 52 18.55 21.13 38.68
N ASP A 53 19.61 20.69 38.00
CA ASP A 53 19.53 20.04 36.69
C ASP A 53 18.71 18.73 36.76
N ARG A 54 18.68 18.07 37.93
CA ARG A 54 17.90 16.84 38.14
C ARG A 54 16.46 17.12 38.59
N SER A 55 16.20 18.26 39.24
CA SER A 55 14.86 18.67 39.66
C SER A 55 14.09 19.37 38.55
N ASP A 56 14.78 20.03 37.61
CA ASP A 56 14.18 20.75 36.48
C ASP A 56 14.11 19.88 35.21
N ALA A 57 14.44 18.59 35.29
CA ALA A 57 14.34 17.68 34.16
C ALA A 57 12.86 17.54 33.72
N PRO A 58 12.52 17.83 32.45
CA PRO A 58 11.15 17.79 31.99
C PRO A 58 10.56 16.39 32.14
N LEU A 59 9.36 16.31 32.72
CA LEU A 59 8.60 15.07 32.83
C LEU A 59 7.66 14.93 31.63
N PHE A 60 7.66 13.75 31.02
CA PHE A 60 6.83 13.39 29.89
C PHE A 60 5.75 12.41 30.34
N ARG A 61 4.49 12.74 30.10
CA ARG A 61 3.36 11.82 30.24
C ARG A 61 3.08 11.20 28.88
N VAL A 62 3.38 9.92 28.72
CA VAL A 62 3.08 9.16 27.51
C VAL A 62 1.90 8.25 27.78
N VAL A 63 0.84 8.36 26.99
CA VAL A 63 -0.29 7.40 27.03
C VAL A 63 0.02 6.28 26.06
N VAL A 64 0.09 5.05 26.57
CA VAL A 64 0.33 3.83 25.79
C VAL A 64 -0.70 2.80 26.18
N SER A 65 -1.50 2.31 25.23
CA SER A 65 -2.55 1.32 25.48
C SER A 65 -3.56 1.75 26.56
N GLY A 66 -3.90 3.04 26.61
CA GLY A 66 -4.79 3.64 27.59
C GLY A 66 -4.19 3.86 28.98
N GLU A 67 -2.93 3.48 29.21
CA GLU A 67 -2.23 3.69 30.48
C GLU A 67 -1.23 4.83 30.40
N THR A 68 -1.20 5.68 31.43
CA THR A 68 -0.28 6.82 31.50
C THR A 68 1.06 6.39 32.11
N LEU A 69 2.14 6.55 31.36
CA LEU A 69 3.52 6.43 31.84
C LEU A 69 4.11 7.83 32.07
N ILE A 70 4.73 8.04 33.23
CA ILE A 70 5.48 9.28 33.52
C ILE A 70 6.96 8.96 33.38
N LEU A 71 7.61 9.55 32.38
CA LEU A 71 9.00 9.32 32.03
C LEU A 71 9.82 10.58 32.26
N ASP A 72 11.04 10.42 32.79
CA ASP A 72 12.05 11.49 32.74
C ASP A 72 12.66 11.60 31.33
N ALA A 73 13.50 12.61 31.10
CA ALA A 73 14.09 12.87 29.78
C ALA A 73 14.94 11.70 29.25
N ASP A 74 15.73 11.04 30.10
CA ASP A 74 16.59 9.91 29.70
C ASP A 74 15.74 8.69 29.32
N THR A 75 14.71 8.42 30.12
CA THR A 75 13.76 7.31 29.92
C THR A 75 12.87 7.57 28.71
N HIS A 76 12.46 8.82 28.47
CA HIS A 76 11.75 9.21 27.26
C HIS A 76 12.61 9.04 26.00
N ALA A 77 13.89 9.42 26.03
CA ALA A 77 14.81 9.17 24.92
C ALA A 77 15.02 7.67 24.67
N ALA A 78 15.07 6.85 25.72
CA ALA A 78 15.12 5.40 25.60
C ALA A 78 13.82 4.82 25.01
N PHE A 79 12.66 5.35 25.43
CA PHE A 79 11.35 4.99 24.89
C PHE A 79 11.25 5.29 23.39
N GLY A 80 11.69 6.47 22.94
CA GLY A 80 11.69 6.86 21.54
C GLY A 80 12.56 5.93 20.66
N ARG A 81 13.75 5.56 21.14
CA ARG A 81 14.61 4.58 20.45
C ARG A 81 13.96 3.21 20.33
N GLU A 82 13.38 2.70 21.42
CA GLU A 82 12.68 1.42 21.42
C GLU A 82 11.45 1.43 20.50
N LEU A 83 10.66 2.50 20.51
CA LEU A 83 9.52 2.66 19.60
C LEU A 83 9.97 2.63 18.13
N ALA A 84 11.08 3.29 17.81
CA ALA A 84 11.65 3.28 16.47
C ALA A 84 12.12 1.87 16.06
N GLU A 85 12.82 1.16 16.94
CA GLU A 85 13.25 -0.22 16.71
C GLU A 85 12.06 -1.17 16.51
N LEU A 86 11.04 -1.08 17.35
CA LEU A 86 9.82 -1.89 17.23
C LEU A 86 9.04 -1.58 15.96
N THR A 87 8.97 -0.32 15.55
CA THR A 87 8.28 0.09 14.32
C THR A 87 9.04 -0.40 13.08
N GLN A 88 10.37 -0.31 13.08
CA GLN A 88 11.22 -0.87 12.02
C GLN A 88 11.07 -2.39 11.92
N ALA A 89 10.95 -3.09 13.05
CA ALA A 89 10.70 -4.53 13.09
C ALA A 89 9.27 -4.92 12.65
N ALA A 90 8.28 -4.04 12.85
CA ALA A 90 6.90 -4.27 12.45
C ALA A 90 6.69 -4.20 10.94
N HIS A 91 7.49 -3.42 10.22
CA HIS A 91 7.40 -3.27 8.76
C HIS A 91 7.50 -4.60 7.99
N PRO A 92 8.57 -5.42 8.12
CA PRO A 92 8.66 -6.69 7.41
C PRO A 92 7.58 -7.68 7.84
N ARG A 93 7.09 -7.59 9.09
CA ARG A 93 6.00 -8.45 9.59
C ARG A 93 4.67 -8.11 8.92
N LEU A 94 4.33 -6.82 8.80
CA LEU A 94 3.17 -6.37 8.06
C LEU A 94 3.19 -6.86 6.61
N LEU A 95 4.34 -6.69 5.93
CA LEU A 95 4.49 -7.14 4.54
C LEU A 95 4.30 -8.65 4.43
N GLN A 96 4.89 -9.43 5.32
CA GLN A 96 4.77 -10.89 5.31
C GLN A 96 3.32 -11.35 5.57
N GLU A 97 2.66 -10.80 6.58
CA GLU A 97 1.27 -11.15 6.93
C GLU A 97 0.30 -10.78 5.80
N MET A 98 0.46 -9.58 5.23
CA MET A 98 -0.34 -9.13 4.09
C MET A 98 -0.03 -9.91 2.81
N GLN A 99 1.23 -10.31 2.56
CA GLN A 99 1.59 -11.06 1.36
C GLN A 99 0.87 -12.42 1.31
N LEU A 100 0.81 -13.14 2.44
CA LEU A 100 0.08 -14.41 2.51
C LEU A 100 -1.42 -14.22 2.20
N TRP A 101 -2.02 -13.17 2.79
CA TRP A 101 -3.42 -12.85 2.53
C TRP A 101 -3.66 -12.41 1.08
N ILE A 102 -2.77 -11.58 0.50
CA ILE A 102 -2.86 -11.12 -0.89
C ILE A 102 -2.80 -12.33 -1.82
N ASP A 103 -1.87 -13.25 -1.60
CA ASP A 103 -1.71 -14.44 -2.44
C ASP A 103 -2.96 -15.29 -2.45
N GLU A 104 -3.48 -15.62 -1.26
CA GLU A 104 -4.71 -16.41 -1.14
C GLU A 104 -5.93 -15.69 -1.73
N ARG A 105 -6.10 -14.39 -1.44
CA ARG A 105 -7.29 -13.65 -1.87
C ARG A 105 -7.26 -13.37 -3.37
N VAL A 106 -6.10 -13.03 -3.95
CA VAL A 106 -5.95 -12.85 -5.40
C VAL A 106 -6.19 -14.18 -6.13
N ASP A 107 -5.62 -15.29 -5.64
CA ASP A 107 -5.87 -16.62 -6.20
C ASP A 107 -7.38 -16.95 -6.22
N ALA A 108 -8.04 -16.76 -5.08
CA ALA A 108 -9.48 -16.99 -4.95
C ALA A 108 -10.31 -16.08 -5.88
N SER A 109 -9.93 -14.82 -6.04
CA SER A 109 -10.66 -13.88 -6.90
C SER A 109 -10.49 -14.16 -8.39
N PHE A 110 -9.39 -14.78 -8.82
CA PHE A 110 -9.15 -15.15 -10.22
C PHE A 110 -9.64 -16.56 -10.58
N ALA A 111 -9.86 -17.44 -9.60
CA ALA A 111 -10.35 -18.80 -9.84
C ALA A 111 -11.62 -18.90 -10.72
N PRO A 112 -12.65 -18.03 -10.59
CA PRO A 112 -13.83 -18.10 -11.46
C PRO A 112 -13.50 -17.79 -12.93
N LEU A 113 -12.58 -16.85 -13.18
CA LEU A 113 -12.13 -16.50 -14.53
C LEU A 113 -11.33 -17.66 -15.16
N GLU A 114 -10.41 -18.26 -14.41
CA GLU A 114 -9.64 -19.44 -14.84
C GLU A 114 -10.57 -20.61 -15.19
N ALA A 115 -11.57 -20.88 -14.34
CA ALA A 115 -12.56 -21.93 -14.55
C ALA A 115 -13.50 -21.66 -15.75
N ALA A 116 -13.67 -20.41 -16.16
CA ALA A 116 -14.53 -20.03 -17.29
C ALA A 116 -13.84 -20.19 -18.66
N VAL A 117 -12.50 -20.26 -18.72
CA VAL A 117 -11.74 -20.40 -19.97
C VAL A 117 -12.17 -21.63 -20.79
N PRO A 118 -12.28 -22.85 -20.22
CA PRO A 118 -12.73 -24.01 -20.97
C PRO A 118 -14.13 -23.85 -21.56
N ALA A 119 -15.07 -23.28 -20.81
CA ALA A 119 -16.45 -23.06 -21.26
C ALA A 119 -16.54 -22.04 -22.41
N TYR A 120 -15.71 -20.98 -22.36
CA TYR A 120 -15.57 -20.06 -23.48
C TYR A 120 -15.03 -20.76 -24.74
N LEU A 121 -14.00 -21.60 -24.59
CA LEU A 121 -13.43 -22.36 -25.72
C LEU A 121 -14.43 -23.37 -26.30
N ASP A 122 -15.22 -24.04 -25.45
CA ASP A 122 -16.29 -24.95 -25.90
C ASP A 122 -17.33 -24.22 -26.74
N TRP A 123 -17.75 -23.02 -26.32
CA TRP A 123 -18.62 -22.18 -27.11
C TRP A 123 -17.94 -21.73 -28.41
N TYR A 124 -16.69 -21.27 -28.33
CA TYR A 124 -15.93 -20.78 -29.47
C TYR A 124 -15.78 -21.87 -30.54
N PHE A 125 -15.39 -23.09 -30.17
CA PHE A 125 -15.25 -24.21 -31.11
C PHE A 125 -16.55 -24.98 -31.33
N SER A 126 -17.70 -24.48 -30.85
CA SER A 126 -18.99 -25.08 -31.16
C SER A 126 -19.50 -24.70 -32.55
N LEU A 127 -20.37 -25.55 -33.09
CA LEU A 127 -21.06 -25.28 -34.35
C LEU A 127 -21.86 -23.96 -34.28
N ARG A 128 -22.54 -23.72 -33.15
CA ARG A 128 -23.28 -22.49 -32.89
C ARG A 128 -22.36 -21.26 -32.90
N GLY A 129 -21.24 -21.32 -32.20
CA GLY A 129 -20.24 -20.23 -32.15
C GLY A 129 -19.67 -19.92 -33.53
N SER A 130 -19.36 -20.96 -34.32
CA SER A 130 -18.87 -20.82 -35.69
C SER A 130 -19.87 -20.08 -36.60
N TYR A 131 -21.16 -20.45 -36.55
CA TYR A 131 -22.19 -19.76 -37.34
C TYR A 131 -22.41 -18.31 -36.90
N HIS A 132 -22.36 -18.02 -35.60
CA HIS A 132 -22.44 -16.63 -35.12
C HIS A 132 -21.25 -15.79 -35.61
N ARG A 133 -20.02 -16.31 -35.49
CA ARG A 133 -18.83 -15.63 -36.03
C ARG A 133 -18.97 -15.34 -37.51
N LEU A 134 -19.44 -16.31 -38.28
CA LEU A 134 -19.63 -16.14 -39.72
C LEU A 134 -20.66 -15.05 -40.03
N GLY A 135 -21.80 -15.07 -39.34
CA GLY A 135 -22.85 -14.05 -39.51
C GLY A 135 -22.33 -12.64 -39.22
N VAL A 136 -21.59 -12.46 -38.13
CA VAL A 136 -21.04 -11.14 -37.75
C VAL A 136 -19.88 -10.71 -38.66
N ALA A 137 -19.05 -11.66 -39.12
CA ALA A 137 -17.96 -11.37 -40.05
C ALA A 137 -18.46 -10.75 -41.36
N ILE A 138 -19.66 -11.11 -41.82
CA ILE A 138 -20.30 -10.52 -43.00
C ILE A 138 -20.66 -9.03 -42.79
N VAL A 139 -21.00 -8.65 -41.55
CA VAL A 139 -21.40 -7.28 -41.19
C VAL A 139 -20.17 -6.37 -40.94
N GLY A 140 -19.00 -6.96 -40.64
CA GLY A 140 -17.74 -6.23 -40.49
C GLY A 140 -17.34 -5.88 -39.05
N ASP A 141 -18.10 -6.30 -38.05
CA ASP A 141 -17.90 -5.95 -36.62
C ASP A 141 -17.39 -7.12 -35.76
N LEU A 142 -16.73 -8.12 -36.37
CA LEU A 142 -16.37 -9.37 -35.69
C LEU A 142 -15.51 -9.16 -34.43
N ASP A 143 -14.51 -8.29 -34.50
CA ASP A 143 -13.58 -8.06 -33.38
C ASP A 143 -14.30 -7.54 -32.14
N LYS A 144 -15.13 -6.50 -32.31
CA LYS A 144 -15.91 -5.90 -31.23
C LYS A 144 -16.93 -6.88 -30.66
N TRP A 145 -17.53 -7.72 -31.51
CA TRP A 145 -18.47 -8.75 -31.07
C TRP A 145 -17.76 -9.87 -30.29
N LEU A 146 -16.57 -10.31 -30.72
CA LEU A 146 -15.78 -11.30 -29.99
C LEU A 146 -15.32 -10.77 -28.63
N GLU A 147 -14.92 -9.50 -28.55
CA GLU A 147 -14.64 -8.82 -27.28
C GLU A 147 -15.87 -8.83 -26.35
N ALA A 148 -17.05 -8.52 -26.87
CA ALA A 148 -18.29 -8.57 -26.10
C ALA A 148 -18.60 -9.99 -25.59
N GLN A 149 -18.42 -11.03 -26.43
CA GLN A 149 -18.63 -12.42 -26.03
C GLN A 149 -17.59 -12.92 -25.01
N LEU A 150 -16.35 -12.46 -25.11
CA LEU A 150 -15.32 -12.73 -24.11
C LEU A 150 -15.73 -12.09 -22.77
N THR A 151 -16.17 -10.84 -22.79
CA THR A 151 -16.63 -10.11 -21.60
C THR A 151 -17.81 -10.82 -20.94
N GLU A 152 -18.87 -11.07 -21.69
CA GLU A 152 -20.08 -11.74 -21.21
C GLU A 152 -19.73 -13.08 -20.57
N ARG A 153 -18.97 -13.94 -21.26
CA ARG A 153 -18.71 -15.31 -20.81
C ARG A 153 -17.63 -15.45 -19.76
N LEU A 154 -16.53 -14.70 -19.89
CA LEU A 154 -15.38 -14.82 -18.97
C LEU A 154 -15.50 -13.92 -17.74
N ILE A 155 -16.29 -12.85 -17.78
CA ILE A 155 -16.31 -11.83 -16.72
C ILE A 155 -17.68 -11.73 -16.06
N GLU A 156 -18.76 -11.61 -16.84
CA GLU A 156 -20.10 -11.44 -16.31
C GLU A 156 -20.68 -12.79 -15.82
N GLU A 157 -20.70 -13.81 -16.69
CA GLU A 157 -21.22 -15.14 -16.36
C GLU A 157 -20.35 -15.89 -15.34
N SER A 158 -19.04 -15.62 -15.29
CA SER A 158 -18.12 -16.30 -14.37
C SER A 158 -18.22 -15.81 -12.93
N GLY A 159 -18.80 -14.63 -12.69
CA GLY A 159 -18.79 -13.97 -11.38
C GLY A 159 -17.44 -13.32 -11.01
N PHE A 160 -16.45 -13.32 -11.92
CA PHE A 160 -15.14 -12.70 -11.69
C PHE A 160 -15.24 -11.22 -11.28
N ALA A 161 -16.16 -10.46 -11.89
CA ALA A 161 -16.36 -9.06 -11.54
C ALA A 161 -16.77 -8.86 -10.07
N SER A 162 -17.60 -9.75 -9.53
CA SER A 162 -17.99 -9.73 -8.11
C SER A 162 -16.80 -10.08 -7.23
N ALA A 163 -16.07 -11.14 -7.57
CA ALA A 163 -14.92 -11.60 -6.80
C ALA A 163 -13.79 -10.57 -6.74
N LEU A 164 -13.59 -9.79 -7.81
CA LEU A 164 -12.64 -8.67 -7.84
C LEU A 164 -13.12 -7.48 -7.01
N ALA A 165 -14.42 -7.16 -7.04
CA ALA A 165 -15.01 -6.11 -6.23
C ALA A 165 -14.92 -6.42 -4.73
N GLU A 166 -15.12 -7.69 -4.34
CA GLU A 166 -14.91 -8.16 -2.97
C GLU A 166 -13.45 -8.04 -2.54
N LEU A 167 -12.48 -8.48 -3.36
CA LEU A 167 -11.05 -8.29 -3.07
C LEU A 167 -10.72 -6.82 -2.81
N GLN A 168 -11.26 -5.92 -3.64
CA GLN A 168 -11.05 -4.48 -3.49
C GLN A 168 -11.65 -3.92 -2.19
N ALA A 169 -12.81 -4.44 -1.76
CA ALA A 169 -13.46 -4.04 -0.52
C ALA A 169 -12.76 -4.61 0.73
N ASP A 170 -12.26 -5.85 0.62
CA ASP A 170 -11.65 -6.57 1.75
C ASP A 170 -10.23 -6.08 2.05
N PHE A 171 -9.43 -5.74 1.02
CA PHE A 171 -8.05 -5.32 1.19
C PHE A 171 -7.84 -4.19 2.22
N PRO A 172 -8.54 -3.03 2.14
CA PRO A 172 -8.37 -1.98 3.14
C PRO A 172 -8.77 -2.44 4.55
N THR A 173 -9.82 -3.25 4.66
CA THR A 173 -10.28 -3.81 5.94
C THR A 173 -9.20 -4.71 6.55
N GLN A 174 -8.65 -5.62 5.76
CA GLN A 174 -7.60 -6.53 6.22
C GLN A 174 -6.32 -5.79 6.60
N LEU A 175 -5.91 -4.82 5.77
CA LEU A 175 -4.74 -4.01 6.04
C LEU A 175 -4.91 -3.22 7.36
N ALA A 176 -6.10 -2.64 7.61
CA ALA A 176 -6.42 -1.97 8.86
C ALA A 176 -6.34 -2.91 10.07
N LEU A 177 -6.94 -4.10 9.97
CA LEU A 177 -6.90 -5.11 11.05
C LEU A 177 -5.47 -5.54 11.38
N THR A 178 -4.66 -5.79 10.35
CA THR A 178 -3.26 -6.21 10.50
C THR A 178 -2.43 -5.10 11.16
N HIS A 179 -2.63 -3.84 10.73
CA HIS A 179 -2.01 -2.68 11.38
C HIS A 179 -2.42 -2.53 12.84
N GLN A 180 -3.70 -2.68 13.16
CA GLN A 180 -4.19 -2.57 14.53
C GLN A 180 -3.53 -3.59 15.45
N VAL A 181 -3.43 -4.86 15.01
CA VAL A 181 -2.77 -5.93 15.77
C VAL A 181 -1.31 -5.59 16.04
N LEU A 182 -0.58 -5.07 15.04
CA LEU A 182 0.82 -4.67 15.21
C LEU A 182 0.98 -3.51 16.20
N VAL A 183 0.11 -2.51 16.12
CA VAL A 183 0.12 -1.35 17.02
C VAL A 183 -0.15 -1.76 18.47
N GLU A 184 -1.15 -2.63 18.68
CA GLU A 184 -1.45 -3.17 20.01
C GLU A 184 -0.27 -3.98 20.57
N ASP A 185 0.44 -4.73 19.72
CA ASP A 185 1.64 -5.50 20.10
C ASP A 185 2.81 -4.58 20.50
N ILE A 186 3.04 -3.51 19.74
CA ILE A 186 4.04 -2.48 20.05
C ILE A 186 3.69 -1.80 21.39
N GLY A 187 2.44 -1.34 21.56
CA GLY A 187 1.97 -0.67 22.76
C GLY A 187 2.15 -1.54 24.02
N ARG A 188 1.73 -2.81 23.95
CA ARG A 188 1.91 -3.78 25.05
C ARG A 188 3.38 -4.01 25.39
N THR A 189 4.23 -4.12 24.36
CA THR A 189 5.68 -4.33 24.54
C THR A 189 6.34 -3.13 25.20
N LEU A 190 6.02 -1.92 24.76
CA LEU A 190 6.53 -0.68 25.35
C LEU A 190 6.05 -0.52 26.80
N HIS A 191 4.76 -0.74 27.05
CA HIS A 191 4.21 -0.66 28.39
C HIS A 191 4.94 -1.62 29.34
N ALA A 192 5.05 -2.90 28.98
CA ALA A 192 5.73 -3.91 29.81
C ALA A 192 7.20 -3.57 30.12
N ARG A 193 7.92 -2.89 29.22
CA ARG A 193 9.34 -2.53 29.42
C ARG A 193 9.54 -1.27 30.25
N PHE A 194 8.55 -0.36 30.27
CA PHE A 194 8.68 0.96 30.89
C PHE A 194 7.79 1.16 32.12
N ALA A 195 6.83 0.27 32.40
CA ALA A 195 5.99 0.32 33.59
C ALA A 195 6.80 0.40 34.90
N ASP A 196 7.92 -0.32 35.00
CA ASP A 196 8.79 -0.32 36.18
C ASP A 196 9.78 0.87 36.24
N ARG A 197 9.88 1.65 35.16
CA ARG A 197 10.83 2.77 35.02
C ARG A 197 10.17 4.15 35.19
N GLN A 198 9.00 4.19 35.80
CA GLN A 198 8.26 5.42 35.99
C GLN A 198 9.00 6.37 36.93
N ALA A 199 9.08 7.65 36.54
CA ALA A 199 9.60 8.68 37.42
C ALA A 199 8.63 8.89 38.59
N ALA A 200 9.16 9.01 39.82
CA ALA A 200 8.36 9.33 41.00
C ALA A 200 7.82 10.76 40.87
N GLY A 201 6.61 10.91 40.33
CA GLY A 201 5.98 12.22 40.18
C GLY A 201 5.61 12.82 41.53
N THR A 202 6.34 13.84 41.98
CA THR A 202 5.83 14.74 43.02
C THR A 202 4.75 15.61 42.40
N SER A 203 3.51 15.49 42.88
CA SER A 203 2.30 16.17 42.36
C SER A 203 2.35 17.70 42.29
N ASP A 204 3.40 18.36 42.77
CA ASP A 204 3.48 19.82 42.92
C ASP A 204 3.93 20.58 41.65
N SER A 205 4.44 19.87 40.63
CA SER A 205 4.92 20.48 39.36
C SER A 205 3.95 20.26 38.20
N ALA A 206 2.65 20.44 38.45
CA ALA A 206 1.58 20.23 37.47
C ALA A 206 1.66 21.13 36.22
N ASP A 207 2.43 22.22 36.26
CA ASP A 207 2.52 23.22 35.18
C ASP A 207 3.50 22.86 34.04
N ALA A 208 4.24 21.74 34.11
CA ALA A 208 5.28 21.39 33.12
C ALA A 208 5.26 19.93 32.63
N ILE A 209 4.13 19.22 32.72
CA ILE A 209 4.03 17.84 32.22
C ILE A 209 3.61 17.83 30.74
N HIS A 210 4.50 17.39 29.86
CA HIS A 210 4.22 17.25 28.43
C HIS A 210 3.44 15.97 28.17
N THR A 211 2.23 16.06 27.61
CA THR A 211 1.40 14.88 27.32
C THR A 211 1.51 14.48 25.85
N ILE A 212 1.91 13.24 25.59
CA ILE A 212 1.95 12.61 24.26
C ILE A 212 0.97 11.43 24.30
N ASP A 213 -0.12 11.52 23.54
CA ASP A 213 -1.05 10.41 23.38
C ASP A 213 -0.66 9.59 22.16
N LEU A 214 0.04 8.48 22.40
CA LEU A 214 0.55 7.63 21.33
C LEU A 214 -0.59 6.90 20.63
N ASP A 215 -1.61 6.48 21.38
CA ASP A 215 -2.78 5.77 20.86
C ASP A 215 -3.60 6.68 19.94
N LEU A 216 -3.81 7.94 20.34
CA LEU A 216 -4.47 8.94 19.51
C LEU A 216 -3.63 9.28 18.26
N THR A 217 -2.32 9.44 18.41
CA THR A 217 -1.42 9.76 17.29
C THR A 217 -1.43 8.64 16.25
N LEU A 218 -1.33 7.38 16.72
CA LEU A 218 -1.40 6.20 15.87
C LEU A 218 -2.78 6.08 15.22
N SER A 219 -3.87 6.17 15.98
CA SER A 219 -5.22 6.09 15.41
C SER A 219 -5.54 7.20 14.40
N GLN A 220 -5.08 8.43 14.62
CA GLN A 220 -5.23 9.54 13.67
C GLN A 220 -4.38 9.34 12.41
N ALA A 221 -3.15 8.86 12.56
CA ALA A 221 -2.29 8.46 11.45
C ALA A 221 -3.01 7.46 10.53
N PHE A 222 -3.66 6.45 11.12
CA PHE A 222 -4.43 5.47 10.37
C PHE A 222 -5.73 6.04 9.78
N GLN A 223 -6.56 6.74 10.56
CA GLN A 223 -7.84 7.27 10.06
C GLN A 223 -7.67 8.27 8.91
N GLY A 224 -6.71 9.19 9.02
CA GLY A 224 -6.42 10.18 7.98
C GLY A 224 -5.91 9.54 6.68
N GLN A 225 -5.21 8.40 6.79
CA GLN A 225 -4.74 7.62 5.65
C GLN A 225 -5.89 6.92 4.92
N TRP A 226 -6.90 6.41 5.61
CA TRP A 226 -8.05 5.76 4.95
C TRP A 226 -8.89 6.75 4.16
N ASP A 227 -9.08 7.98 4.67
CA ASP A 227 -9.81 9.02 3.94
C ASP A 227 -9.04 9.55 2.73
N THR A 228 -7.71 9.66 2.83
CA THR A 228 -6.87 10.08 1.69
C THR A 228 -6.64 8.97 0.67
N ALA A 229 -6.48 7.72 1.11
CA ALA A 229 -6.49 6.55 0.23
C ALA A 229 -7.83 6.48 -0.52
N ARG A 230 -8.95 6.74 0.15
CA ARG A 230 -10.29 6.70 -0.46
C ARG A 230 -10.55 7.79 -1.51
N TRP A 231 -9.82 8.91 -1.53
CA TRP A 231 -10.12 10.07 -2.41
C TRP A 231 -8.91 10.74 -3.13
N GLY A 232 -7.68 10.24 -2.97
CA GLY A 232 -6.46 10.91 -3.43
C GLY A 232 -6.14 10.76 -4.93
N THR A 233 -6.74 11.60 -5.78
CA THR A 233 -6.35 11.77 -7.20
C THR A 233 -5.12 12.66 -7.40
N ALA A 234 -4.43 13.10 -6.33
CA ALA A 234 -3.31 14.02 -6.45
C ALA A 234 -2.23 13.74 -5.39
N GLY A 235 -1.19 12.98 -5.77
CA GLY A 235 0.05 12.88 -5.00
C GLY A 235 0.54 11.45 -4.77
N ALA A 236 1.37 10.96 -5.71
CA ALA A 236 2.43 9.96 -5.56
C ALA A 236 2.19 8.60 -4.84
N GLY A 237 0.99 8.27 -4.36
CA GLY A 237 0.74 7.01 -3.63
C GLY A 237 -0.68 6.46 -3.82
N ALA A 238 -1.30 6.72 -4.97
CA ALA A 238 -2.67 6.31 -5.27
C ALA A 238 -2.74 4.79 -5.52
N VAL A 239 -2.95 4.02 -4.45
CA VAL A 239 -3.42 2.62 -4.53
C VAL A 239 -4.90 2.58 -4.94
N VAL A 240 -5.62 3.70 -4.87
CA VAL A 240 -7.05 3.73 -5.17
C VAL A 240 -7.29 4.20 -6.59
N GLY A 241 -7.34 3.20 -7.47
CA GLY A 241 -7.79 3.30 -8.84
C GLY A 241 -7.77 1.96 -9.58
N PHE A 242 -7.87 0.83 -8.86
CA PHE A 242 -7.73 -0.51 -9.44
C PHE A 242 -8.77 -0.79 -10.48
N VAL A 243 -8.28 -1.07 -11.69
CA VAL A 243 -8.82 -2.00 -12.68
C VAL A 243 -10.35 -2.08 -12.62
N THR A 244 -11.03 -1.10 -13.23
CA THR A 244 -12.39 -1.41 -13.71
C THR A 244 -12.27 -2.73 -14.47
N SER A 245 -13.15 -3.70 -14.20
CA SER A 245 -13.20 -4.97 -14.94
C SER A 245 -13.02 -4.75 -16.44
N ARG A 246 -13.50 -3.61 -16.94
CA ARG A 246 -13.29 -3.06 -18.28
C ARG A 246 -11.84 -2.94 -18.77
N VAL A 247 -10.86 -2.50 -17.96
CA VAL A 247 -9.44 -2.43 -18.39
C VAL A 247 -8.86 -3.83 -18.53
N LEU A 248 -9.19 -4.73 -17.61
CA LEU A 248 -8.79 -6.14 -17.70
C LEU A 248 -9.42 -6.82 -18.91
N VAL A 249 -10.72 -6.57 -19.13
CA VAL A 249 -11.48 -6.97 -20.32
C VAL A 249 -10.81 -6.46 -21.59
N GLN A 250 -10.50 -5.17 -21.67
CA GLN A 250 -9.86 -4.59 -22.85
C GLN A 250 -8.50 -5.23 -23.11
N ARG A 251 -7.74 -5.59 -22.08
CA ARG A 251 -6.47 -6.31 -22.23
C ARG A 251 -6.65 -7.76 -22.68
N LEU A 252 -7.58 -8.50 -22.09
CA LEU A 252 -7.92 -9.86 -22.50
C LEU A 252 -8.43 -9.88 -23.96
N ALA A 253 -9.25 -8.91 -24.34
CA ALA A 253 -9.82 -8.78 -25.67
C ALA A 253 -8.84 -8.23 -26.71
N SER A 254 -7.95 -7.31 -26.34
CA SER A 254 -6.88 -6.80 -27.24
C SER A 254 -5.65 -7.72 -27.31
N GLY A 255 -5.57 -8.70 -26.41
CA GLY A 255 -4.54 -9.72 -26.35
C GLY A 255 -4.55 -10.70 -27.52
N ALA A 256 -3.68 -11.71 -27.44
CA ALA A 256 -3.44 -12.66 -28.52
C ALA A 256 -4.68 -13.49 -28.95
N ALA A 257 -5.66 -13.67 -28.06
CA ALA A 257 -6.94 -14.31 -28.36
C ALA A 257 -7.70 -13.67 -29.55
N ALA A 258 -7.61 -12.34 -29.73
CA ALA A 258 -8.17 -11.67 -30.90
C ALA A 258 -7.35 -11.91 -32.19
N ARG A 259 -6.04 -12.15 -32.09
CA ARG A 259 -5.18 -12.45 -33.24
C ARG A 259 -5.43 -13.86 -33.78
N GLY A 260 -5.57 -14.87 -32.92
CA GLY A 260 -5.97 -16.22 -33.32
C GLY A 260 -7.35 -16.26 -33.99
N ALA A 261 -8.30 -15.51 -33.44
CA ALA A 261 -9.66 -15.45 -33.98
C ALA A 261 -9.76 -14.79 -35.37
N ARG A 262 -8.92 -13.79 -35.65
CA ARG A 262 -8.85 -13.13 -36.97
C ARG A 262 -8.34 -14.06 -38.08
N VAL A 263 -7.40 -14.95 -37.77
CA VAL A 263 -6.84 -15.93 -38.74
C VAL A 263 -7.90 -16.97 -39.14
N VAL A 264 -8.72 -17.43 -38.19
CA VAL A 264 -9.80 -18.39 -38.43
C VAL A 264 -10.95 -17.74 -39.22
N ALA A 265 -11.38 -16.53 -38.84
CA ALA A 265 -12.47 -15.82 -39.51
C ALA A 265 -12.17 -15.49 -40.98
N GLY A 266 -10.93 -15.07 -41.30
CA GLY A 266 -10.51 -14.82 -42.67
C GLY A 266 -10.60 -16.05 -43.58
N ARG A 267 -10.37 -17.25 -43.04
CA ARG A 267 -10.50 -18.52 -43.79
C ARG A 267 -11.95 -18.91 -44.03
N VAL A 268 -12.87 -18.62 -43.11
CA VAL A 268 -14.30 -18.91 -43.29
C VAL A 268 -14.93 -17.98 -44.33
N VAL A 269 -14.62 -16.68 -44.32
CA VAL A 269 -15.10 -15.73 -45.34
C VAL A 269 -14.54 -16.07 -46.74
N ALA A 270 -13.27 -16.46 -46.84
CA ALA A 270 -12.68 -16.92 -48.09
C ALA A 270 -13.35 -18.20 -48.62
N ARG A 271 -13.86 -19.08 -47.74
CA ARG A 271 -14.57 -20.32 -48.11
C ARG A 271 -15.97 -20.06 -48.67
N LEU A 272 -16.70 -19.05 -48.18
CA LEU A 272 -17.98 -18.64 -48.78
C LEU A 272 -17.81 -18.12 -50.23
N GLY A 273 -16.71 -17.41 -50.52
CA GLY A 273 -16.41 -16.94 -51.87
C GLY A 273 -16.06 -18.05 -52.87
N VAL A 274 -15.41 -19.13 -52.43
CA VAL A 274 -14.92 -20.22 -53.31
C VAL A 274 -15.87 -21.42 -53.36
N HIS A 275 -16.53 -21.78 -52.26
CA HIS A 275 -17.47 -22.90 -52.21
C HIS A 275 -18.93 -22.51 -52.44
N GLY A 276 -19.35 -21.27 -52.14
CA GLY A 276 -20.68 -20.78 -52.53
C GLY A 276 -20.86 -20.68 -54.04
N ALA A 277 -19.79 -20.33 -54.77
CA ALA A 277 -19.78 -20.35 -56.23
C ALA A 277 -19.71 -21.77 -56.81
N ARG A 278 -19.08 -22.72 -56.12
CA ARG A 278 -18.95 -24.13 -56.58
C ARG A 278 -20.10 -25.04 -56.19
N SER A 279 -20.78 -24.86 -55.06
CA SER A 279 -21.96 -25.66 -54.70
C SER A 279 -23.18 -25.30 -55.54
N LEU A 280 -23.27 -24.05 -56.00
CA LEU A 280 -24.25 -23.62 -56.99
C LEU A 280 -23.90 -24.04 -58.43
N ALA A 281 -22.61 -24.24 -58.74
CA ALA A 281 -22.16 -24.69 -60.06
C ALA A 281 -22.02 -26.22 -60.21
N ALA A 282 -21.88 -26.96 -59.10
CA ALA A 282 -21.66 -28.41 -59.09
C ALA A 282 -22.81 -29.22 -58.45
N GLY A 283 -23.98 -28.61 -58.23
CA GLY A 283 -25.19 -29.24 -57.68
C GLY A 283 -25.87 -30.28 -58.58
N GLY A 284 -25.14 -30.97 -59.46
CA GLY A 284 -25.72 -31.88 -60.46
C GLY A 284 -25.27 -33.35 -60.43
N THR A 285 -24.14 -33.71 -59.84
CA THR A 285 -23.51 -35.01 -60.22
C THR A 285 -23.14 -35.98 -59.10
N ALA A 286 -23.30 -35.63 -57.81
CA ALA A 286 -22.88 -36.54 -56.73
C ALA A 286 -24.01 -37.40 -56.10
N ALA A 287 -25.27 -37.25 -56.51
CA ALA A 287 -26.41 -38.01 -55.96
C ALA A 287 -27.03 -39.03 -56.93
N VAL A 288 -26.34 -39.44 -58.01
CA VAL A 288 -26.94 -40.28 -59.06
C VAL A 288 -26.63 -41.77 -58.93
N ALA A 289 -25.70 -42.20 -58.07
CA ALA A 289 -25.25 -43.60 -58.12
C ALA A 289 -26.16 -44.63 -57.44
N THR A 290 -27.12 -44.27 -56.56
CA THR A 290 -27.89 -45.28 -55.79
C THR A 290 -29.36 -44.94 -55.45
N ALA A 291 -30.07 -44.16 -56.27
CA ALA A 291 -31.53 -44.00 -56.08
C ALA A 291 -32.30 -44.73 -57.20
N PRO A 292 -32.92 -45.91 -56.92
CA PRO A 292 -33.90 -46.48 -57.85
C PRO A 292 -35.05 -45.49 -57.98
N THR A 293 -35.36 -45.12 -59.22
CA THR A 293 -36.29 -44.06 -59.61
C THR A 293 -37.68 -44.26 -58.99
N GLY A 294 -37.99 -43.50 -57.94
CA GLY A 294 -39.30 -43.48 -57.30
C GLY A 294 -39.58 -42.13 -56.65
N PRO A 295 -40.85 -41.67 -56.56
CA PRO A 295 -41.22 -40.36 -56.00
C PRO A 295 -40.78 -40.09 -54.55
N GLY A 296 -40.29 -41.11 -53.82
CA GLY A 296 -39.72 -40.99 -52.47
C GLY A 296 -38.23 -40.63 -52.42
N ALA A 297 -37.49 -40.69 -53.53
CA ALA A 297 -36.03 -40.47 -53.56
C ALA A 297 -35.60 -39.01 -53.34
N LEU A 298 -36.50 -38.05 -53.58
CA LEU A 298 -36.24 -36.63 -53.33
C LEU A 298 -36.21 -36.29 -51.83
N LEU A 299 -36.95 -37.03 -51.00
CA LEU A 299 -36.98 -36.80 -49.55
C LEU A 299 -35.77 -37.44 -48.84
N THR A 300 -35.28 -38.59 -49.32
CA THR A 300 -34.06 -39.22 -48.76
C THR A 300 -32.78 -38.56 -49.27
N GLY A 301 -32.75 -38.08 -50.52
CA GLY A 301 -31.59 -37.37 -51.08
C GLY A 301 -31.28 -36.05 -50.36
N ALA A 302 -32.30 -35.29 -49.97
CA ALA A 302 -32.14 -34.09 -49.16
C ALA A 302 -31.59 -34.42 -47.76
N ALA A 303 -32.08 -35.48 -47.11
CA ALA A 303 -31.60 -35.90 -45.80
C ALA A 303 -30.13 -36.38 -45.83
N VAL A 304 -29.73 -37.13 -46.87
CA VAL A 304 -28.33 -37.61 -47.04
C VAL A 304 -27.39 -36.45 -47.41
N ALA A 305 -27.82 -35.52 -48.25
CA ALA A 305 -27.03 -34.32 -48.58
C ALA A 305 -26.85 -33.39 -47.37
N LEU A 306 -27.90 -33.19 -46.55
CA LEU A 306 -27.81 -32.43 -45.31
C LEU A 306 -26.93 -33.13 -44.28
N ALA A 307 -27.00 -34.46 -44.17
CA ALA A 307 -26.12 -35.23 -43.29
C ALA A 307 -24.64 -35.18 -43.73
N GLY A 308 -24.37 -35.25 -45.05
CA GLY A 308 -23.02 -35.10 -45.60
C GLY A 308 -22.44 -33.70 -45.41
N PHE A 309 -23.27 -32.67 -45.57
CA PHE A 309 -22.86 -31.28 -45.34
C PHE A 309 -22.58 -31.01 -43.86
N ALA A 310 -23.50 -31.37 -42.97
CA ALA A 310 -23.32 -31.22 -41.53
C ALA A 310 -22.11 -32.01 -41.00
N GLY A 311 -21.87 -33.21 -41.54
CA GLY A 311 -20.69 -34.02 -41.18
C GLY A 311 -19.37 -33.38 -41.63
N THR A 312 -19.33 -32.77 -42.81
CA THR A 312 -18.13 -32.11 -43.34
C THR A 312 -17.79 -30.84 -42.56
N GLU A 313 -18.79 -30.01 -42.25
CA GLU A 313 -18.62 -28.81 -41.41
C GLU A 313 -18.18 -29.18 -39.99
N TYR A 314 -18.77 -30.24 -39.41
CA TYR A 314 -18.36 -30.75 -38.11
C TYR A 314 -16.91 -31.26 -38.09
N ALA A 315 -16.51 -32.03 -39.11
CA ALA A 315 -15.15 -32.54 -39.22
C ALA A 315 -14.12 -31.40 -39.35
N LEU A 316 -14.45 -30.37 -40.13
CA LEU A 316 -13.61 -29.19 -40.31
C LEU A 316 -13.47 -28.37 -39.01
N LEU A 317 -14.59 -28.16 -38.32
CA LEU A 317 -14.63 -27.52 -37.00
C LEU A 317 -13.75 -28.28 -36.00
N LYS A 318 -13.82 -29.61 -35.99
CA LYS A 318 -12.98 -30.45 -35.12
C LYS A 318 -11.50 -30.43 -35.49
N ALA A 319 -11.17 -30.31 -36.78
CA ALA A 319 -9.80 -30.07 -37.21
C ALA A 319 -9.28 -28.70 -36.75
N GLU A 320 -10.11 -27.65 -36.83
CA GLU A 320 -9.76 -26.31 -36.33
C GLU A 320 -9.58 -26.31 -34.81
N GLU A 321 -10.48 -26.96 -34.08
CA GLU A 321 -10.36 -27.16 -32.63
C GLU A 321 -9.05 -27.88 -32.27
N ALA A 322 -8.75 -29.00 -32.94
CA ALA A 322 -7.53 -29.76 -32.69
C ALA A 322 -6.24 -28.96 -32.95
N LEU A 323 -6.27 -28.01 -33.89
CA LEU A 323 -5.12 -27.17 -34.23
C LEU A 323 -4.97 -25.96 -33.30
N TYR A 324 -6.06 -25.28 -32.97
CA TYR A 324 -6.01 -23.94 -32.35
C TYR A 324 -6.49 -23.89 -30.90
N ARG A 325 -7.22 -24.91 -30.41
CA ARG A 325 -7.78 -24.86 -29.05
C ARG A 325 -6.69 -24.78 -27.98
N ALA A 326 -5.64 -25.58 -28.10
CA ALA A 326 -4.56 -25.61 -27.11
C ALA A 326 -3.77 -24.28 -27.09
N GLU A 327 -3.50 -23.70 -28.26
CA GLU A 327 -2.83 -22.41 -28.38
C GLU A 327 -3.68 -21.28 -27.78
N MET A 328 -4.98 -21.21 -28.14
CA MET A 328 -5.89 -20.20 -27.60
C MET A 328 -6.10 -20.35 -26.08
N ALA A 329 -6.15 -21.58 -25.56
CA ALA A 329 -6.21 -21.84 -24.13
C ALA A 329 -4.97 -21.29 -23.42
N ALA A 330 -3.78 -21.66 -23.90
CA ALA A 330 -2.51 -21.21 -23.33
C ALA A 330 -2.36 -19.68 -23.38
N GLU A 331 -2.83 -19.04 -24.45
CA GLU A 331 -2.82 -17.57 -24.55
C GLU A 331 -3.76 -16.93 -23.51
N LEU A 332 -5.00 -17.42 -23.37
CA LEU A 332 -5.95 -16.90 -22.38
C LEU A 332 -5.41 -17.10 -20.95
N GLU A 333 -4.91 -18.29 -20.63
CA GLU A 333 -4.32 -18.61 -19.33
C GLU A 333 -3.09 -17.74 -19.02
N ALA A 334 -2.24 -17.46 -20.03
CA ALA A 334 -1.09 -16.57 -19.87
C ALA A 334 -1.51 -15.12 -19.60
N GLU A 335 -2.56 -14.63 -20.26
CA GLU A 335 -3.11 -13.29 -20.00
C GLU A 335 -3.75 -13.21 -18.60
N VAL A 336 -4.48 -14.24 -18.18
CA VAL A 336 -5.05 -14.33 -16.82
C VAL A 336 -3.93 -14.33 -15.78
N THR A 337 -2.87 -15.12 -15.98
CA THR A 337 -1.69 -15.16 -15.10
C THR A 337 -1.01 -13.79 -15.00
N ARG A 338 -0.88 -13.07 -16.13
CA ARG A 338 -0.28 -11.73 -16.14
C ARG A 338 -1.16 -10.74 -15.38
N ALA A 339 -2.47 -10.74 -15.64
CA ALA A 339 -3.43 -9.90 -14.94
C ALA A 339 -3.39 -10.13 -13.42
N LYS A 340 -3.31 -11.39 -13.01
CA LYS A 340 -3.18 -11.81 -11.62
C LYS A 340 -1.90 -11.26 -10.97
N ALA A 341 -0.75 -11.42 -11.63
CA ALA A 341 0.52 -10.90 -11.15
C ALA A 341 0.53 -9.36 -11.02
N GLU A 342 -0.12 -8.67 -11.96
CA GLU A 342 -0.28 -7.21 -11.92
C GLU A 342 -1.13 -6.78 -10.71
N VAL A 343 -2.29 -7.39 -10.48
CA VAL A 343 -3.12 -7.10 -9.31
C VAL A 343 -2.35 -7.34 -8.02
N LYS A 344 -1.67 -8.49 -7.90
CA LYS A 344 -0.83 -8.82 -6.74
C LYS A 344 0.25 -7.76 -6.49
N GLY A 345 1.09 -7.46 -7.48
CA GLY A 345 2.20 -6.52 -7.32
C GLY A 345 1.74 -5.11 -6.95
N MET A 346 0.54 -4.75 -7.39
CA MET A 346 -0.04 -3.48 -7.00
C MET A 346 -0.60 -3.45 -5.56
N LEU A 347 -1.23 -4.53 -5.09
CA LEU A 347 -1.64 -4.63 -3.69
C LEU A 347 -0.41 -4.63 -2.76
N GLU A 348 0.65 -5.34 -3.13
CA GLU A 348 1.95 -5.35 -2.43
C GLU A 348 2.57 -3.94 -2.36
N SER A 349 2.54 -3.21 -3.47
CA SER A 349 2.97 -1.80 -3.53
C SER A 349 2.15 -0.92 -2.59
N GLY A 350 0.84 -1.19 -2.50
CA GLY A 350 -0.04 -0.48 -1.59
C GLY A 350 0.23 -0.74 -0.12
N THR A 351 0.52 -1.99 0.24
CA THR A 351 0.96 -2.34 1.61
C THR A 351 2.29 -1.65 1.94
N THR A 352 3.26 -1.66 1.01
CA THR A 352 4.56 -1.01 1.20
C THR A 352 4.42 0.51 1.36
N GLY A 353 3.57 1.14 0.55
CA GLY A 353 3.24 2.56 0.66
C GLY A 353 2.62 2.90 2.01
N SER A 354 1.65 2.09 2.47
CA SER A 354 1.03 2.22 3.80
C SER A 354 2.07 2.19 4.92
N ALA A 355 2.95 1.19 4.87
CA ALA A 355 3.98 1.01 5.88
C ALA A 355 4.99 2.17 5.93
N THR A 356 5.37 2.70 4.77
CA THR A 356 6.29 3.85 4.66
C THR A 356 5.67 5.13 5.22
N VAL A 357 4.38 5.37 4.92
CA VAL A 357 3.66 6.55 5.43
C VAL A 357 3.56 6.50 6.95
N LEU A 358 3.26 5.33 7.52
CA LEU A 358 3.21 5.15 8.97
C LEU A 358 4.55 5.47 9.63
N GLU A 359 5.66 4.97 9.08
CA GLU A 359 7.00 5.25 9.59
C GLU A 359 7.32 6.75 9.57
N GLN A 360 7.03 7.43 8.46
CA GLN A 360 7.24 8.89 8.34
C GLN A 360 6.39 9.68 9.35
N GLN A 361 5.13 9.29 9.56
CA GLN A 361 4.24 9.95 10.50
C GLN A 361 4.71 9.76 11.95
N LEU A 362 5.18 8.55 12.30
CA LEU A 362 5.77 8.27 13.60
C LEU A 362 7.05 9.10 13.81
N GLU A 363 7.95 9.15 12.83
CA GLU A 363 9.17 9.95 12.92
C GLU A 363 8.87 11.46 13.09
N VAL A 364 7.85 11.97 12.39
CA VAL A 364 7.39 13.36 12.54
C VAL A 364 6.75 13.60 13.92
N ALA A 365 5.95 12.66 14.42
CA ALA A 365 5.33 12.76 15.74
C ALA A 365 6.38 12.77 16.86
N THR A 366 7.35 11.85 16.82
CA THR A 366 8.45 11.78 17.78
C THR A 366 9.30 13.05 17.72
N ARG A 367 9.72 13.51 16.53
CA ARG A 367 10.47 14.77 16.38
C ARG A 367 9.71 15.99 16.88
N ARG A 368 8.40 16.07 16.62
CA ARG A 368 7.57 17.18 17.10
C ARG A 368 7.49 17.19 18.63
N ALA A 369 7.36 16.03 19.25
CA ALA A 369 7.36 15.89 20.70
C ALA A 369 8.72 16.29 21.33
N GLU A 370 9.83 15.95 20.69
CA GLU A 370 11.17 16.38 21.13
C GLU A 370 11.38 17.89 20.96
N ALA A 371 10.94 18.46 19.83
CA ALA A 371 11.08 19.89 19.56
C ALA A 371 10.21 20.78 20.46
N SER A 372 9.00 20.32 20.82
CA SER A 372 8.12 21.05 21.74
C SER A 372 8.57 20.96 23.21
N GLY A 373 9.44 20.00 23.56
CA GLY A 373 10.13 19.94 24.85
C GLY A 373 11.11 21.09 25.14
N GLY A 374 11.31 22.01 24.19
CA GLY A 374 12.11 23.24 24.36
C GLY A 374 11.33 24.55 24.27
N VAL A 375 10.06 24.53 23.87
CA VAL A 375 9.23 25.74 23.78
C VAL A 375 7.80 25.38 24.19
N SER A 376 7.37 25.88 25.35
CA SER A 376 5.96 25.97 25.71
C SER A 376 5.24 26.86 24.69
N GLU A 377 4.83 26.32 23.54
CA GLU A 377 3.85 26.98 22.70
C GLU A 377 2.51 26.95 23.43
N ARG A 378 2.31 27.98 24.25
CA ARG A 378 0.98 28.47 24.63
C ARG A 378 0.19 28.63 23.34
N TYR A 379 -0.64 27.64 23.02
CA TYR A 379 -1.81 27.87 22.19
C TYR A 379 -2.74 28.80 22.98
N ARG A 380 -2.58 30.10 22.72
CA ARG A 380 -3.54 31.14 23.07
C ARG A 380 -4.76 30.93 22.17
N ILE A 381 -5.69 30.09 22.61
CA ILE A 381 -7.03 30.06 22.03
C ILE A 381 -7.65 31.43 22.34
N VAL A 382 -8.10 32.08 21.27
CA VAL A 382 -8.78 33.37 21.21
C VAL A 382 -9.86 33.45 22.29
N GLY A 383 -9.57 34.20 23.36
CA GLY A 383 -10.57 34.77 24.25
C GLY A 383 -10.97 36.12 23.69
N GLY A 384 -12.25 36.28 23.40
CA GLY A 384 -12.80 37.42 22.68
C GLY A 384 -12.66 38.75 23.41
N ASP A 385 -12.59 39.81 22.59
CA ASP A 385 -12.89 41.17 22.99
C ASP A 385 -14.13 41.61 22.21
N GLY A 386 -15.19 42.01 22.93
CA GLY A 386 -16.32 42.79 22.41
C GLY A 386 -17.62 42.02 22.23
#